data_AF-A0A0G0LNQ2-F1
#
_entry.id   AF-A0A0G0LNQ2-F1
#
_cell.length_a   1.000
_cell.length_b   1.000
_cell.length_c   1.000
_cell.angle_alpha   90.00
_cell.angle_beta   90.00
_cell.angle_gamma   90.00
#
_symmetry.space_group_name_H-M   'P 1'
#
loop_
_entity.id
_entity.type
_entity.pdbx_description
1 polymer ?
#
loop_
_entity_poly.entity_id
_entity_poly.type
_entity_poly.pdbx_seq_one_letter_code
_entity_poly.pdbx_strand_id
1 'polypeptide(L)'
;MVIREMEIKNKKGFTLVEALIFSLIVVIVVVTFYRTFASGANVLRDAKARISASQVANEQFEILRNVAYENLESTEDGPIKNNKTIDRSSVSFNVVTNITYSNDDYDNPDQNDPSSDLKDGDYKHVEVIVSWLSGGETKKITMYSHIAPPGTEELYNGGILSINIISSAGIPVEGARVEIRDADTDALLHTTDTLDNGKVYLPGYAIGNNKYKIIVRKNGYYPVDTMPPYPVNSYEPIDLHGSVTLAGISSKTIYFDLAASLQLRTVDPLGNSIGNIDFSLEGGRILGNTGPVYSYVKTNHSSDAAGSFIFSDESFGEYTFEYLTSTNNDGYKFWKVEPSFGLKSTIFTANPGVVTDVNAILVPKDTPALFLRVVDYTDIPATMPPTPISDATVTVENESLSYEQTLITDQFGQVYFPRDIVAPLQNVQYHITVQAAGYETKEDDIIVSNLTEKDITINPL
;
A
#
# COMPACT_ATOMS: atom_id res chain seq x y z
N MET A 1 -116.61 11.24 -61.31
CA MET A 1 -115.95 12.53 -61.08
C MET A 1 -116.26 12.97 -59.64
N VAL A 2 -115.22 13.07 -58.79
CA VAL A 2 -115.10 14.03 -57.64
C VAL A 2 -115.95 13.61 -56.40
N ILE A 3 -115.49 13.53 -55.14
CA ILE A 3 -114.42 14.19 -54.35
C ILE A 3 -113.81 13.19 -53.34
N ARG A 4 -112.50 13.27 -53.10
CA ARG A 4 -111.78 12.61 -52.00
C ARG A 4 -111.84 13.51 -50.77
N GLU A 5 -112.49 13.08 -49.69
CA GLU A 5 -112.47 13.82 -48.42
C GLU A 5 -111.05 13.76 -47.81
N MET A 6 -110.46 14.93 -47.56
CA MET A 6 -109.23 15.09 -46.80
C MET A 6 -109.58 15.43 -45.35
N GLU A 7 -109.27 14.52 -44.43
CA GLU A 7 -109.21 14.83 -43.00
C GLU A 7 -108.05 15.82 -42.73
N ILE A 8 -108.38 17.06 -42.41
CA ILE A 8 -107.41 18.03 -41.89
C ILE A 8 -107.24 17.76 -40.38
N LYS A 9 -106.16 17.06 -40.02
CA LYS A 9 -105.74 16.93 -38.62
C LYS A 9 -105.29 18.29 -38.08
N ASN A 10 -106.07 18.84 -37.14
CA ASN A 10 -105.72 20.04 -36.39
C ASN A 10 -104.49 19.76 -35.51
N LYS A 11 -103.31 20.23 -35.93
CA LYS A 11 -102.10 20.19 -35.09
C LYS A 11 -102.21 21.27 -34.03
N LYS A 12 -102.35 20.89 -32.75
CA LYS A 12 -102.29 21.82 -31.62
C LYS A 12 -100.93 22.54 -31.65
N GLY A 13 -100.95 23.87 -31.76
CA GLY A 13 -99.75 24.71 -31.69
C GLY A 13 -99.22 24.85 -30.26
N PHE A 14 -98.00 25.35 -30.11
CA PHE A 14 -97.39 25.63 -28.81
C PHE A 14 -98.05 26.82 -28.12
N THR A 15 -98.20 26.75 -26.80
CA THR A 15 -98.54 27.92 -26.00
C THR A 15 -97.33 28.85 -25.85
N LEU A 16 -97.55 30.15 -25.70
CA LEU A 16 -96.47 31.13 -25.48
C LEU A 16 -95.64 30.77 -24.23
N VAL A 17 -96.30 30.23 -23.20
CA VAL A 17 -95.68 29.79 -21.95
C VAL A 17 -94.77 28.57 -22.17
N GLU A 18 -95.19 27.58 -22.96
CA GLU A 18 -94.33 26.44 -23.31
C GLU A 18 -93.09 26.87 -24.10
N ALA A 19 -93.24 27.79 -25.06
CA ALA A 19 -92.11 28.30 -25.83
C ALA A 19 -91.10 29.04 -24.94
N LEU A 20 -91.58 29.79 -23.94
CA LEU A 20 -90.75 30.53 -23.00
C LEU A 20 -90.01 29.58 -22.04
N ILE A 21 -90.70 28.58 -21.49
CA ILE A 21 -90.09 27.56 -20.61
C ILE A 21 -89.06 26.74 -21.40
N PHE A 22 -89.38 26.32 -22.63
CA PHE A 22 -88.45 25.58 -23.48
C PHE A 22 -87.21 26.42 -23.81
N SER A 23 -87.40 27.69 -24.18
CA SER A 23 -86.29 28.62 -24.43
C SER A 23 -85.41 28.81 -23.19
N LEU A 24 -86.00 28.95 -22.01
CA LEU A 24 -85.26 29.06 -20.74
C LEU A 24 -84.41 27.81 -20.47
N ILE A 25 -84.99 26.62 -20.64
CA ILE A 25 -84.27 25.35 -20.46
C ILE A 25 -83.12 25.24 -21.46
N VAL A 26 -83.36 25.57 -22.74
CA VAL A 26 -82.32 25.54 -23.78
C VAL A 26 -81.19 26.53 -23.45
N VAL A 27 -81.49 27.74 -23.00
CA VAL A 27 -80.46 28.73 -22.61
C VAL A 27 -79.63 28.21 -21.44
N ILE A 28 -80.26 27.65 -20.40
CA ILE A 28 -79.55 27.08 -19.25
C ILE A 28 -78.63 25.94 -19.70
N VAL A 29 -79.11 25.04 -20.57
CA VAL A 29 -78.32 23.92 -21.09
C VAL A 29 -77.14 24.42 -21.93
N VAL A 30 -77.36 25.38 -22.85
CA VAL A 30 -76.29 25.93 -23.70
C VAL A 30 -75.24 26.68 -22.88
N VAL A 31 -75.65 27.49 -21.89
CA VAL A 31 -74.72 28.20 -21.00
C VAL A 31 -73.92 27.22 -20.15
N THR A 32 -74.57 26.18 -19.61
CA THR A 32 -73.89 25.15 -18.82
C THR A 32 -72.89 24.38 -19.68
N PHE A 33 -73.29 23.95 -20.88
CA PHE A 33 -72.42 23.27 -21.82
C PHE A 33 -71.21 24.14 -22.21
N TYR A 34 -71.44 25.41 -22.53
CA TYR A 34 -70.36 26.34 -22.89
C TYR A 34 -69.39 26.55 -21.73
N ARG A 35 -69.89 26.71 -20.49
CA ARG A 35 -69.04 26.83 -19.29
C ARG A 35 -68.21 25.58 -19.05
N THR A 36 -68.81 24.39 -19.18
CA THR A 36 -68.09 23.11 -19.03
C THR A 36 -67.03 22.95 -20.12
N PHE A 37 -67.34 23.27 -21.37
CA PHE A 37 -66.38 23.20 -22.47
C PHE A 37 -65.22 24.19 -22.27
N ALA A 38 -65.52 25.44 -21.90
CA ALA A 38 -64.49 26.45 -21.62
C ALA A 38 -63.60 26.06 -20.42
N SER A 39 -64.19 25.47 -19.37
CA SER A 39 -63.44 24.92 -18.24
C SER A 39 -62.54 23.76 -18.68
N GLY A 40 -63.07 22.81 -19.47
CA GLY A 40 -62.29 21.70 -20.02
C GLY A 40 -61.12 22.16 -20.91
N ALA A 41 -61.33 23.18 -21.73
CA ALA A 41 -60.27 23.78 -22.55
C ALA A 41 -59.17 24.44 -21.69
N ASN A 42 -59.54 25.10 -20.59
CA ASN A 42 -58.59 25.67 -19.63
C ASN A 42 -57.77 24.58 -18.93
N VAL A 43 -58.41 23.48 -18.50
CA VAL A 43 -57.72 22.33 -17.90
C VAL A 43 -56.75 21.70 -18.90
N LEU A 44 -57.16 21.53 -20.16
CA LEU A 44 -56.28 21.00 -21.20
C LEU A 44 -55.09 21.92 -21.49
N ARG A 45 -55.31 23.24 -21.54
CA ARG A 45 -54.24 24.22 -21.71
C ARG A 45 -53.26 24.18 -20.53
N ASP A 46 -53.76 24.07 -19.31
CA ASP A 46 -52.92 23.95 -18.12
C ASP A 46 -52.10 22.66 -18.10
N ALA A 47 -52.73 21.53 -18.47
CA ALA A 47 -52.04 20.25 -18.59
C ALA A 47 -50.92 20.31 -19.63
N LYS A 48 -51.15 20.93 -20.79
CA LYS A 48 -50.11 21.17 -21.80
C LYS A 48 -48.99 22.06 -21.28
N ALA A 49 -49.34 23.17 -20.61
CA ALA A 49 -48.36 24.07 -20.01
C ALA A 49 -47.50 23.37 -18.95
N ARG A 50 -48.09 22.48 -18.14
CA ARG A 50 -47.37 21.66 -17.14
C ARG A 50 -46.40 20.67 -17.79
N ILE A 51 -46.79 20.02 -18.89
CA ILE A 51 -45.89 19.14 -19.65
C ILE A 51 -44.72 19.94 -20.22
N SER A 52 -44.98 21.10 -20.81
CA SER A 52 -43.93 22.00 -21.31
C SER A 52 -43.04 22.54 -20.19
N ALA A 53 -43.60 22.88 -19.03
CA ALA A 53 -42.83 23.30 -17.85
C ALA A 53 -41.86 22.20 -17.40
N SER A 54 -42.31 20.94 -17.39
CA SER A 54 -41.47 19.78 -17.07
C SER A 54 -40.29 19.62 -18.05
N GLN A 55 -40.55 19.83 -19.34
CA GLN A 55 -39.49 19.83 -20.35
C GLN A 55 -38.50 20.98 -20.16
N VAL A 56 -38.98 22.17 -19.79
CA VAL A 56 -38.12 23.33 -19.46
C VAL A 56 -37.26 23.04 -18.22
N ALA A 57 -37.83 22.41 -17.19
CA ALA A 57 -37.08 22.00 -16.00
C ALA A 57 -36.01 20.95 -16.33
N ASN A 58 -36.34 19.94 -17.14
CA ASN A 58 -35.35 18.93 -17.58
C ASN A 58 -34.22 19.56 -18.39
N GLU A 59 -34.53 20.47 -19.31
CA GLU A 59 -33.50 21.22 -20.05
C GLU A 59 -32.59 22.02 -19.11
N GLN A 60 -33.15 22.59 -18.05
CA GLN A 60 -32.34 23.26 -17.03
C GLN A 60 -31.39 22.30 -16.32
N PHE A 61 -31.82 21.08 -16.01
CA PHE A 61 -30.93 20.05 -15.45
C PHE A 61 -29.86 19.57 -16.43
N GLU A 62 -30.15 19.49 -17.73
CA GLU A 62 -29.12 19.17 -18.74
C GLU A 62 -28.06 20.27 -18.84
N ILE A 63 -28.44 21.54 -18.72
CA ILE A 63 -27.49 22.67 -18.63
C ILE A 63 -26.63 22.52 -17.37
N LEU A 64 -27.26 22.27 -16.22
CA LEU A 64 -26.56 22.09 -14.94
C LEU A 64 -25.54 20.95 -14.99
N ARG A 65 -25.86 19.86 -15.69
CA ARG A 65 -24.97 18.69 -15.85
C ARG A 65 -23.72 18.99 -16.69
N ASN A 66 -23.75 20.04 -17.51
CA ASN A 66 -22.63 20.44 -18.37
C ASN A 66 -21.80 21.58 -17.77
N VAL A 67 -22.13 22.05 -16.57
CA VAL A 67 -21.33 23.02 -15.83
C VAL A 67 -20.39 22.26 -14.89
N ALA A 68 -19.12 22.67 -14.88
CA ALA A 68 -18.14 22.10 -13.96
C ALA A 68 -18.62 22.30 -12.50
N TYR A 69 -18.43 21.28 -11.65
CA TYR A 69 -18.98 21.27 -10.30
C TYR A 69 -18.60 22.53 -9.51
N GLU A 70 -17.39 23.02 -9.74
CA GLU A 70 -16.85 24.18 -9.06
C GLU A 70 -17.53 25.50 -9.42
N ASN A 71 -18.14 25.57 -10.60
CA ASN A 71 -18.86 26.73 -11.10
C ASN A 71 -20.39 26.56 -10.98
N LEU A 72 -20.83 25.49 -10.31
CA LEU A 72 -22.24 25.13 -10.15
C LEU A 72 -22.85 25.99 -9.03
N GLU A 73 -23.04 27.27 -9.33
CA GLU A 73 -23.63 28.28 -8.45
C GLU A 73 -24.67 29.08 -9.24
N SER A 74 -25.74 29.50 -8.56
CA SER A 74 -26.78 30.29 -9.20
C SER A 74 -26.71 31.76 -8.80
N THR A 75 -26.38 32.63 -9.77
CA THR A 75 -26.22 34.07 -9.57
C THR A 75 -26.91 34.84 -10.69
N GLU A 76 -27.08 36.17 -10.58
CA GLU A 76 -27.78 36.95 -11.62
C GLU A 76 -27.02 36.98 -12.95
N ASP A 77 -25.69 37.05 -12.88
CA ASP A 77 -24.78 37.19 -14.02
C ASP A 77 -23.92 35.95 -14.30
N GLY A 78 -24.10 34.88 -13.53
CA GLY A 78 -23.31 33.66 -13.64
C GLY A 78 -23.72 32.73 -14.79
N PRO A 79 -22.98 31.62 -14.96
CA PRO A 79 -23.29 30.60 -15.98
C PRO A 79 -24.69 30.00 -15.78
N ILE A 80 -25.17 29.95 -14.53
CA ILE A 80 -26.53 29.58 -14.18
C ILE A 80 -27.25 30.79 -13.58
N LYS A 81 -28.17 31.37 -14.35
CA LYS A 81 -29.02 32.46 -13.85
C LYS A 81 -29.98 31.97 -12.77
N ASN A 82 -30.00 32.68 -11.63
CA ASN A 82 -30.95 32.44 -10.53
C ASN A 82 -32.41 32.60 -10.96
N ASN A 83 -32.69 33.49 -11.92
CA ASN A 83 -34.00 33.67 -12.51
C ASN A 83 -33.89 33.94 -14.02
N LYS A 84 -34.72 33.28 -14.83
CA LYS A 84 -34.86 33.56 -16.26
C LYS A 84 -36.27 33.29 -16.77
N THR A 85 -36.67 34.05 -17.80
CA THR A 85 -37.92 33.82 -18.52
C THR A 85 -37.65 33.02 -19.80
N ILE A 86 -38.45 31.98 -20.03
CA ILE A 86 -38.39 31.13 -21.23
C ILE A 86 -39.78 31.06 -21.85
N ASP A 87 -39.89 31.44 -23.11
CA ASP A 87 -41.12 31.30 -23.88
C ASP A 87 -41.13 29.99 -24.66
N ARG A 88 -42.14 29.12 -24.42
CA ARG A 88 -42.30 27.86 -25.13
C ARG A 88 -43.77 27.57 -25.40
N SER A 89 -44.08 27.17 -26.63
CA SER A 89 -45.46 26.84 -27.06
C SER A 89 -46.48 27.96 -26.74
N SER A 90 -46.07 29.22 -26.90
CA SER A 90 -46.86 30.42 -26.60
C SER A 90 -47.23 30.61 -25.11
N VAL A 91 -46.52 29.95 -24.21
CA VAL A 91 -46.60 30.18 -22.75
C VAL A 91 -45.25 30.72 -22.29
N SER A 92 -45.29 31.76 -21.45
CA SER A 92 -44.10 32.32 -20.81
C SER A 92 -43.89 31.65 -19.45
N PHE A 93 -42.70 31.08 -19.26
CA PHE A 93 -42.30 30.40 -18.04
C PHE A 93 -41.25 31.21 -17.30
N ASN A 94 -41.45 31.41 -16.00
CA ASN A 94 -40.44 31.97 -15.10
C ASN A 94 -39.72 30.82 -14.37
N VAL A 95 -38.42 30.68 -14.63
CA VAL A 95 -37.56 29.60 -14.13
C VAL A 95 -36.64 30.16 -13.07
N VAL A 96 -36.77 29.67 -11.84
CA VAL A 96 -35.89 29.99 -10.72
C VAL A 96 -35.02 28.77 -10.41
N THR A 97 -33.71 28.96 -10.30
CA THR A 97 -32.76 27.90 -9.93
C THR A 97 -32.10 28.28 -8.61
N ASN A 98 -32.23 27.43 -7.59
CA ASN A 98 -31.54 27.57 -6.32
C ASN A 98 -30.54 26.43 -6.17
N ILE A 99 -29.33 26.76 -5.75
CA ILE A 99 -28.26 25.79 -5.52
C ILE A 99 -27.68 26.08 -4.14
N THR A 100 -27.72 25.10 -3.25
CA THR A 100 -27.20 25.21 -1.89
C THR A 100 -26.36 23.99 -1.55
N TYR A 101 -25.36 24.16 -0.70
CA TYR A 101 -24.68 23.01 -0.08
C TYR A 101 -25.63 22.31 0.89
N SER A 102 -25.52 20.99 0.93
CA SER A 102 -26.18 20.15 1.92
C SER A 102 -25.15 19.27 2.58
N ASN A 103 -25.26 19.18 3.90
CA ASN A 103 -24.59 18.19 4.73
C ASN A 103 -25.48 16.94 4.85
N ASP A 104 -24.87 15.77 4.94
CA ASP A 104 -25.46 14.47 5.22
C ASP A 104 -24.97 13.93 6.57
N ASP A 105 -25.77 13.06 7.19
CA ASP A 105 -25.51 12.62 8.57
C ASP A 105 -24.54 11.40 8.64
N TYR A 106 -23.95 10.97 7.52
CA TYR A 106 -23.22 9.71 7.41
C TYR A 106 -21.79 9.79 7.94
N ASP A 107 -21.09 10.89 7.69
CA ASP A 107 -19.70 11.08 8.11
C ASP A 107 -19.54 12.00 9.33
N ASN A 108 -20.64 12.57 9.82
CA ASN A 108 -20.69 13.30 11.08
C ASN A 108 -20.38 12.38 12.28
N PRO A 109 -19.20 12.52 12.92
CA PRO A 109 -18.77 11.64 13.99
C PRO A 109 -19.56 11.84 15.29
N ASP A 110 -20.28 12.96 15.46
CA ASP A 110 -21.19 13.20 16.58
C ASP A 110 -22.46 13.94 16.11
N GLN A 111 -23.54 13.18 15.93
CA GLN A 111 -24.86 13.70 15.53
C GLN A 111 -25.45 14.75 16.49
N ASN A 112 -24.86 14.97 17.66
CA ASN A 112 -25.30 15.99 18.62
C ASN A 112 -24.45 17.28 18.58
N ASP A 113 -23.36 17.31 17.82
CA ASP A 113 -22.51 18.48 17.63
C ASP A 113 -22.31 18.78 16.14
N PRO A 114 -23.12 19.69 15.56
CA PRO A 114 -22.99 20.13 14.17
C PRO A 114 -21.66 20.84 13.85
N SER A 115 -20.84 21.17 14.86
CA SER A 115 -19.50 21.76 14.67
C SER A 115 -18.38 20.72 14.69
N SER A 116 -18.71 19.45 14.94
CA SER A 116 -17.76 18.32 14.88
C SER A 116 -17.48 17.87 13.45
N ASP A 117 -18.42 18.12 12.54
CA ASP A 117 -18.20 18.02 11.12
C ASP A 117 -17.49 19.29 10.64
N LEU A 118 -16.23 19.11 10.25
CA LEU A 118 -15.37 20.19 9.78
C LEU A 118 -15.68 20.59 8.32
N LYS A 119 -16.58 19.87 7.61
CA LYS A 119 -16.90 20.04 6.18
C LYS A 119 -18.36 19.67 5.83
N ASP A 120 -19.28 20.53 6.24
CA ASP A 120 -20.74 20.46 6.05
C ASP A 120 -21.30 20.54 4.60
N GLY A 121 -20.49 20.19 3.59
CA GLY A 121 -20.71 20.54 2.18
C GLY A 121 -20.68 19.38 1.19
N ASP A 122 -21.32 18.26 1.53
CA ASP A 122 -21.22 16.97 0.84
C ASP A 122 -21.63 17.00 -0.63
N TYR A 123 -22.80 17.57 -0.89
CA TYR A 123 -23.34 17.70 -2.23
C TYR A 123 -24.07 19.03 -2.40
N LYS A 124 -24.22 19.43 -3.67
CA LYS A 124 -25.06 20.57 -4.03
C LYS A 124 -26.49 20.09 -4.24
N HIS A 125 -27.41 20.57 -3.40
CA HIS A 125 -28.84 20.45 -3.60
C HIS A 125 -29.29 21.50 -4.61
N VAL A 126 -29.88 21.04 -5.71
CA VAL A 126 -30.39 21.89 -6.77
C VAL A 126 -31.92 21.83 -6.77
N GLU A 127 -32.55 22.99 -6.63
CA GLU A 127 -33.99 23.17 -6.80
C GLU A 127 -34.26 23.99 -8.07
N VAL A 128 -35.08 23.46 -8.98
CA VAL A 128 -35.55 24.18 -10.18
C VAL A 128 -37.06 24.37 -10.08
N ILE A 129 -37.50 25.62 -10.00
CA ILE A 129 -38.91 26.02 -9.94
C ILE A 129 -39.30 26.62 -11.29
N VAL A 130 -40.27 26.02 -11.98
CA VAL A 130 -40.82 26.57 -13.23
C VAL A 130 -42.26 26.99 -12.98
N SER A 131 -42.55 28.27 -13.22
CA SER A 131 -43.87 28.87 -12.97
C SER A 131 -44.47 29.50 -14.22
N TRP A 132 -45.79 29.42 -14.37
CA TRP A 132 -46.55 30.00 -15.49
C TRP A 132 -47.90 30.53 -15.02
N LEU A 133 -48.49 31.45 -15.78
CA LEU A 133 -49.83 31.96 -15.52
C LEU A 133 -50.88 31.12 -16.24
N SER A 134 -51.90 30.64 -15.52
CA SER A 134 -52.99 29.84 -16.07
C SER A 134 -54.30 30.21 -15.39
N GLY A 135 -55.28 30.68 -16.16
CA GLY A 135 -56.60 31.05 -15.63
C GLY A 135 -56.59 32.21 -14.62
N GLY A 136 -55.57 33.06 -14.62
CA GLY A 136 -55.40 34.17 -13.67
C GLY A 136 -54.63 33.79 -12.39
N GLU A 137 -54.22 32.53 -12.25
CA GLU A 137 -53.41 32.05 -11.13
C GLU A 137 -52.01 31.62 -11.59
N THR A 138 -51.01 31.89 -10.76
CA THR A 138 -49.66 31.35 -10.99
C THR A 138 -49.62 29.88 -10.59
N LYS A 139 -49.30 29.02 -11.54
CA LYS A 139 -49.03 27.59 -11.33
C LYS A 139 -47.53 27.36 -11.35
N LYS A 140 -47.06 26.33 -10.64
CA LYS A 140 -45.65 25.95 -10.63
C LYS A 140 -45.46 24.44 -10.58
N ILE A 141 -44.28 24.03 -11.02
CA ILE A 141 -43.66 22.75 -10.69
C ILE A 141 -42.32 23.03 -10.02
N THR A 142 -41.93 22.13 -9.12
CA THR A 142 -40.60 22.13 -8.51
C THR A 142 -39.98 20.77 -8.75
N MET A 143 -38.73 20.75 -9.14
CA MET A 143 -37.92 19.55 -9.30
C MET A 143 -36.62 19.73 -8.51
N TYR A 144 -36.10 18.60 -8.02
CA TYR A 144 -34.87 18.57 -7.22
C TYR A 144 -33.86 17.63 -7.86
N SER A 145 -32.58 17.92 -7.68
CA SER A 145 -31.48 17.02 -7.97
C SER A 145 -30.35 17.22 -6.96
N HIS A 146 -29.54 16.19 -6.79
CA HIS A 146 -28.32 16.24 -5.98
C HIS A 146 -27.14 16.00 -6.90
N ILE A 147 -26.12 16.84 -6.78
CA ILE A 147 -24.89 16.73 -7.55
C ILE A 147 -23.74 16.61 -6.55
N ALA A 148 -23.03 15.48 -6.59
CA ALA A 148 -21.84 15.24 -5.80
C ALA A 148 -20.59 15.75 -6.54
N PRO A 149 -19.53 16.16 -5.81
CA PRO A 149 -18.26 16.52 -6.43
C PRO A 149 -17.65 15.32 -7.18
N PRO A 150 -16.85 15.54 -8.24
CA PRO A 150 -16.10 14.46 -8.86
C PRO A 150 -15.01 13.95 -7.90
N GLY A 151 -15.05 12.64 -7.60
CA GLY A 151 -14.07 11.97 -6.72
C GLY A 151 -14.66 11.62 -5.36
N THR A 152 -13.81 11.55 -4.35
CA THR A 152 -14.23 11.47 -2.95
C THR A 152 -14.51 12.90 -2.48
N GLU A 153 -15.54 13.07 -1.65
CA GLU A 153 -15.80 14.28 -0.88
C GLU A 153 -14.46 14.85 -0.40
N GLU A 154 -14.20 16.12 -0.73
CA GLU A 154 -12.92 16.83 -0.58
C GLU A 154 -11.86 16.78 -1.70
N LEU A 155 -12.04 17.48 -2.82
CA LEU A 155 -10.89 17.75 -3.71
C LEU A 155 -10.87 19.18 -4.25
N TYR A 156 -11.09 20.19 -3.41
CA TYR A 156 -10.94 21.58 -3.87
C TYR A 156 -9.49 22.10 -3.88
N ASN A 157 -8.52 21.42 -3.26
CA ASN A 157 -7.12 21.86 -3.32
C ASN A 157 -6.05 20.81 -2.93
N GLY A 158 -6.38 19.51 -3.01
CA GLY A 158 -5.52 18.46 -2.44
C GLY A 158 -5.68 17.10 -3.11
N GLY A 159 -5.21 16.07 -2.42
CA GLY A 159 -5.38 14.67 -2.77
C GLY A 159 -5.42 13.80 -1.52
N ILE A 160 -5.41 12.49 -1.73
CA ILE A 160 -5.44 11.50 -0.66
C ILE A 160 -4.04 10.90 -0.48
N LEU A 161 -3.54 10.91 0.75
CA LEU A 161 -2.36 10.15 1.15
C LEU A 161 -2.79 8.85 1.82
N SER A 162 -2.56 7.72 1.14
CA SER A 162 -2.83 6.38 1.68
C SER A 162 -1.53 5.74 2.11
N ILE A 163 -1.41 5.35 3.38
CA ILE A 163 -0.22 4.70 3.92
C ILE A 163 -0.57 3.27 4.30
N ASN A 164 0.17 2.32 3.76
CA ASN A 164 0.00 0.90 4.03
C ASN A 164 1.22 0.42 4.84
N ILE A 165 0.99 -0.03 6.07
CA ILE A 165 2.01 -0.60 6.95
C ILE A 165 1.85 -2.12 6.95
N ILE A 166 2.86 -2.81 6.43
CA ILE A 166 2.87 -4.27 6.32
C ILE A 166 4.17 -4.82 6.88
N SER A 167 4.14 -6.03 7.41
CA SER A 167 5.35 -6.80 7.73
C SER A 167 6.01 -7.31 6.45
N SER A 168 7.27 -7.74 6.57
CA SER A 168 8.03 -8.47 5.55
C SER A 168 7.37 -9.80 5.15
N ALA A 169 6.53 -10.38 6.03
CA ALA A 169 5.69 -11.53 5.72
C ALA A 169 4.41 -11.17 4.92
N GLY A 170 4.18 -9.89 4.63
CA GLY A 170 3.00 -9.40 3.91
C GLY A 170 1.74 -9.28 4.77
N ILE A 171 1.86 -9.45 6.09
CA ILE A 171 0.75 -9.31 7.04
C ILE A 171 0.59 -7.83 7.41
N PRO A 172 -0.61 -7.24 7.36
CA PRO A 172 -0.84 -5.88 7.80
C PRO A 172 -0.52 -5.67 9.28
N VAL A 173 0.02 -4.50 9.64
CA VAL A 173 0.36 -4.18 11.03
C VAL A 173 -0.66 -3.21 11.59
N GLU A 174 -1.58 -3.70 12.43
CA GLU A 174 -2.55 -2.90 13.19
C GLU A 174 -1.88 -2.13 14.34
N GLY A 175 -2.40 -0.95 14.69
CA GLY A 175 -1.98 -0.19 15.86
C GLY A 175 -0.55 0.34 15.80
N ALA A 176 0.02 0.50 14.60
CA ALA A 176 1.27 1.22 14.40
C ALA A 176 0.98 2.72 14.34
N ARG A 177 1.66 3.50 15.18
CA ARG A 177 1.55 4.95 15.23
C ARG A 177 2.23 5.54 14.00
N VAL A 178 1.48 6.29 13.22
CA VAL A 178 1.93 7.02 12.03
C VAL A 178 1.86 8.50 12.31
N GLU A 179 3.00 9.19 12.26
CA GLU A 179 3.08 10.65 12.27
C GLU A 179 3.38 11.17 10.87
N ILE A 180 2.62 12.18 10.45
CA ILE A 180 2.83 12.89 9.19
C ILE A 180 3.32 14.28 9.50
N ARG A 181 4.49 14.62 8.96
CA ARG A 181 5.12 15.93 9.10
C ARG A 181 5.35 16.55 7.74
N ASP A 182 5.31 17.87 7.70
CA ASP A 182 5.78 18.63 6.56
C ASP A 182 7.30 18.43 6.43
N ALA A 183 7.77 17.98 5.26
CA ALA A 183 9.16 17.56 5.08
C ALA A 183 10.17 18.72 5.17
N ASP A 184 9.74 19.95 4.85
CA ASP A 184 10.61 21.13 4.85
C ASP A 184 10.69 21.77 6.25
N THR A 185 9.55 21.84 6.95
CA THR A 185 9.44 22.53 8.24
C THR A 185 9.46 21.60 9.46
N ASP A 186 9.36 20.28 9.25
CA ASP A 186 9.19 19.22 10.26
C ASP A 186 7.95 19.41 11.17
N ALA A 187 7.04 20.31 10.79
CA ALA A 187 5.81 20.58 11.51
C ALA A 187 4.89 19.35 11.49
N LEU A 188 4.37 18.96 12.67
CA LEU A 188 3.40 17.87 12.79
C LEU A 188 2.08 18.28 12.13
N LEU A 189 1.69 17.55 11.09
CA LEU A 189 0.43 17.76 10.38
C LEU A 189 -0.67 16.83 10.91
N HIS A 190 -0.30 15.59 11.24
CA HIS A 190 -1.26 14.61 11.73
C HIS A 190 -0.57 13.46 12.47
N THR A 191 -1.32 12.81 13.35
CA THR A 191 -0.91 11.59 14.04
C THR A 191 -2.11 10.67 14.22
N THR A 192 -1.95 9.41 13.85
CA THR A 192 -3.00 8.38 14.00
C THR A 192 -2.36 6.99 14.10
N ASP A 193 -3.15 5.99 14.43
CA ASP A 193 -2.73 4.59 14.45
C ASP A 193 -3.33 3.84 13.25
N THR A 194 -2.62 2.83 12.74
CA THR A 194 -3.14 1.98 11.67
C THR A 194 -4.34 1.15 12.12
N LEU A 195 -5.30 0.97 11.20
CA LEU A 195 -6.45 0.08 11.38
C LEU A 195 -6.04 -1.41 11.32
N ASP A 196 -6.98 -2.32 11.55
CA ASP A 196 -6.81 -3.78 11.46
C ASP A 196 -6.20 -4.25 10.12
N ASN A 197 -6.50 -3.53 9.04
CA ASN A 197 -5.98 -3.75 7.69
C ASN A 197 -4.60 -3.12 7.44
N GLY A 198 -3.95 -2.57 8.48
CA GLY A 198 -2.64 -1.93 8.43
C GLY A 198 -2.59 -0.61 7.68
N LYS A 199 -3.74 0.03 7.41
CA LYS A 199 -3.81 1.26 6.61
C LYS A 199 -4.11 2.49 7.45
N VAL A 200 -3.64 3.62 6.93
CA VAL A 200 -4.02 4.98 7.32
C VAL A 200 -4.45 5.70 6.03
N TYR A 201 -5.65 6.27 6.05
CA TYR A 201 -6.25 6.96 4.90
C TYR A 201 -6.45 8.42 5.23
N LEU A 202 -5.82 9.31 4.46
CA LEU A 202 -5.71 10.72 4.80
C LEU A 202 -6.15 11.60 3.61
N PRO A 203 -7.45 11.93 3.51
CA PRO A 203 -7.97 12.85 2.50
C PRO A 203 -7.58 14.31 2.80
N GLY A 204 -7.67 15.18 1.79
CA GLY A 204 -7.50 16.62 1.95
C GLY A 204 -6.07 17.13 2.08
N TYR A 205 -5.05 16.30 1.83
CA TYR A 205 -3.65 16.71 1.93
C TYR A 205 -3.22 17.57 0.74
N ALA A 206 -2.47 18.64 1.00
CA ALA A 206 -2.00 19.55 -0.04
C ALA A 206 -1.13 18.86 -1.10
N ILE A 207 -1.26 19.28 -2.34
CA ILE A 207 -0.42 18.75 -3.42
C ILE A 207 1.07 19.06 -3.19
N GLY A 208 1.94 18.16 -3.62
CA GLY A 208 3.39 18.34 -3.55
C GLY A 208 4.18 17.04 -3.69
N ASN A 209 5.40 17.15 -4.22
CA ASN A 209 6.33 16.04 -4.37
C ASN A 209 7.25 15.97 -3.14
N ASN A 210 7.42 14.78 -2.55
CA ASN A 210 8.26 14.53 -1.38
C ASN A 210 7.97 15.46 -0.19
N LYS A 211 6.73 15.94 -0.10
CA LYS A 211 6.28 16.95 0.86
C LYS A 211 6.02 16.39 2.26
N TYR A 212 5.84 15.07 2.36
CA TYR A 212 5.39 14.43 3.60
C TYR A 212 6.43 13.48 4.17
N LYS A 213 7.04 13.88 5.29
CA LYS A 213 7.82 12.98 6.12
C LYS A 213 6.86 12.10 6.92
N ILE A 214 7.05 10.79 6.82
CA ILE A 214 6.20 9.78 7.45
C ILE A 214 7.07 9.03 8.44
N ILE A 215 6.65 9.02 9.70
CA ILE A 215 7.35 8.38 10.81
C ILE A 215 6.43 7.31 11.36
N VAL A 216 6.92 6.07 11.42
CA VAL A 216 6.15 4.91 11.89
C VAL A 216 6.80 4.35 13.15
N ARG A 217 6.01 4.20 14.22
CA ARG A 217 6.47 3.72 15.52
C ARG A 217 5.46 2.72 16.10
N LYS A 218 5.96 1.73 16.81
CA LYS A 218 5.17 0.78 17.62
C LYS A 218 6.12 0.11 18.60
N ASN A 219 5.66 -0.14 19.82
CA ASN A 219 6.50 -0.78 20.82
C ASN A 219 6.96 -2.17 20.35
N GLY A 220 8.26 -2.47 20.47
CA GLY A 220 8.88 -3.70 20.01
C GLY A 220 9.15 -3.80 18.50
N TYR A 221 8.82 -2.77 17.71
CA TYR A 221 9.10 -2.70 16.28
C TYR A 221 10.30 -1.81 15.98
N TYR A 222 11.06 -2.13 14.93
CA TYR A 222 12.16 -1.27 14.48
C TYR A 222 11.60 0.00 13.83
N PRO A 223 11.93 1.21 14.30
CA PRO A 223 11.36 2.46 13.82
C PRO A 223 11.69 2.71 12.34
N VAL A 224 10.72 3.25 11.59
CA VAL A 224 10.92 3.61 10.17
C VAL A 224 10.53 5.05 9.94
N ASP A 225 11.44 5.78 9.28
CA ASP A 225 11.25 7.16 8.85
C ASP A 225 11.46 7.23 7.34
N THR A 226 10.61 7.99 6.66
CA THR A 226 10.91 8.35 5.28
C THR A 226 12.01 9.40 5.21
N MET A 227 12.76 9.40 4.12
CA MET A 227 13.95 10.21 3.90
C MET A 227 13.78 11.15 2.69
N PRO A 228 14.50 12.28 2.64
CA PRO A 228 14.45 13.19 1.50
C PRO A 228 15.11 12.55 0.25
N PRO A 229 14.77 13.01 -0.97
CA PRO A 229 15.35 12.48 -2.19
C PRO A 229 16.86 12.76 -2.30
N TYR A 230 17.56 11.94 -3.08
CA TYR A 230 18.91 12.29 -3.56
C TYR A 230 18.85 13.56 -4.43
N PRO A 231 19.81 14.51 -4.33
CA PRO A 231 21.04 14.48 -3.54
C PRO A 231 20.93 15.15 -2.15
N VAL A 232 19.72 15.48 -1.68
CA VAL A 232 19.56 15.99 -0.30
C VAL A 232 19.94 14.90 0.69
N ASN A 233 19.50 13.67 0.44
CA ASN A 233 20.05 12.48 1.07
C ASN A 233 21.30 11.97 0.32
N SER A 234 22.24 11.35 1.03
CA SER A 234 23.52 10.87 0.45
C SER A 234 23.38 9.63 -0.46
N TYR A 235 22.21 9.00 -0.46
CA TYR A 235 21.84 7.85 -1.29
C TYR A 235 20.40 7.99 -1.78
N GLU A 236 19.99 7.20 -2.77
CA GLU A 236 18.59 7.09 -3.18
C GLU A 236 17.80 6.25 -2.15
N PRO A 237 16.88 6.83 -1.36
CA PRO A 237 16.21 6.09 -0.29
C PRO A 237 15.14 5.14 -0.80
N ILE A 238 15.01 3.98 -0.16
CA ILE A 238 13.87 3.07 -0.37
C ILE A 238 12.58 3.71 0.14
N ASP A 239 12.62 4.25 1.36
CA ASP A 239 11.51 4.96 1.96
C ASP A 239 11.60 6.46 1.71
N LEU A 240 11.27 6.89 0.49
CA LEU A 240 11.24 8.30 0.13
C LEU A 240 10.06 9.05 0.80
N HIS A 241 10.21 10.35 1.10
CA HIS A 241 9.08 11.18 1.55
C HIS A 241 7.85 11.05 0.62
N GLY A 242 6.66 11.10 1.21
CA GLY A 242 5.39 10.97 0.51
C GLY A 242 5.11 12.17 -0.40
N SER A 243 4.41 11.89 -1.50
CA SER A 243 3.92 12.90 -2.44
C SER A 243 2.39 12.81 -2.52
N VAL A 244 1.73 13.91 -2.85
CA VAL A 244 0.27 13.96 -3.08
C VAL A 244 0.00 14.69 -4.39
N THR A 245 -0.87 14.09 -5.21
CA THR A 245 -1.34 14.63 -6.49
C THR A 245 -2.75 15.19 -6.37
N LEU A 246 -3.08 16.19 -7.19
CA LEU A 246 -4.42 16.78 -7.22
C LEU A 246 -5.46 15.73 -7.56
N ALA A 247 -6.52 15.63 -6.76
CA ALA A 247 -7.64 14.71 -6.99
C ALA A 247 -7.28 13.22 -7.07
N GLY A 248 -6.07 12.85 -6.65
CA GLY A 248 -5.55 11.49 -6.77
C GLY A 248 -5.33 10.80 -5.42
N ILE A 249 -5.28 9.47 -5.45
CA ILE A 249 -4.83 8.65 -4.32
C ILE A 249 -3.34 8.36 -4.50
N SER A 250 -2.52 8.92 -3.61
CA SER A 250 -1.09 8.64 -3.53
C SER A 250 -0.84 7.60 -2.45
N SER A 251 -0.47 6.39 -2.86
CA SER A 251 -0.25 5.28 -1.94
C SER A 251 1.23 5.09 -1.64
N LYS A 252 1.58 4.99 -0.34
CA LYS A 252 2.92 4.59 0.11
C LYS A 252 2.83 3.33 0.95
N THR A 253 3.62 2.32 0.60
CA THR A 253 3.78 1.12 1.42
C THR A 253 5.08 1.22 2.22
N ILE A 254 5.05 0.83 3.48
CA ILE A 254 6.21 0.79 4.38
C ILE A 254 6.26 -0.59 5.02
N TYR A 255 7.39 -1.29 4.84
CA TYR A 255 7.67 -2.52 5.56
C TYR A 255 8.06 -2.19 7.01
N PHE A 256 7.37 -2.79 7.97
CA PHE A 256 7.50 -2.48 9.39
C PHE A 256 7.32 -3.75 10.22
N ASP A 257 8.36 -4.14 10.95
CA ASP A 257 8.43 -5.42 11.66
C ASP A 257 8.99 -5.24 13.06
N LEU A 258 8.82 -6.30 13.86
CA LEU A 258 9.45 -6.41 15.17
C LEU A 258 10.97 -6.20 15.04
N ALA A 259 11.55 -5.50 16.00
CA ALA A 259 12.98 -5.34 16.08
C ALA A 259 13.65 -6.70 16.32
N ALA A 260 14.85 -6.87 15.76
CA ALA A 260 15.67 -8.05 15.89
C ALA A 260 16.73 -7.86 16.99
N SER A 261 17.16 -8.97 17.56
CA SER A 261 18.31 -9.02 18.48
C SER A 261 19.29 -10.08 18.00
N LEU A 262 20.57 -9.88 18.29
CA LEU A 262 21.65 -10.79 17.91
C LEU A 262 22.46 -11.17 19.14
N GLN A 263 22.76 -12.45 19.28
CA GLN A 263 23.83 -12.96 20.11
C GLN A 263 24.89 -13.60 19.22
N LEU A 264 25.96 -12.85 18.96
CA LEU A 264 27.13 -13.31 18.24
C LEU A 264 28.14 -13.90 19.23
N ARG A 265 28.71 -15.05 18.89
CA ARG A 265 29.80 -15.69 19.63
C ARG A 265 30.95 -16.03 18.68
N THR A 266 32.16 -15.67 19.05
CA THR A 266 33.38 -16.09 18.36
C THR A 266 33.89 -17.36 19.02
N VAL A 267 33.95 -18.45 18.25
CA VAL A 267 34.23 -19.80 18.77
C VAL A 267 35.20 -20.56 17.87
N ASP A 268 35.89 -21.54 18.43
CA ASP A 268 36.66 -22.52 17.65
C ASP A 268 35.75 -23.60 17.02
N PRO A 269 36.27 -24.48 16.14
CA PRO A 269 35.48 -25.57 15.55
C PRO A 269 34.94 -26.60 16.56
N LEU A 270 35.43 -26.59 17.80
CA LEU A 270 34.99 -27.47 18.89
C LEU A 270 33.95 -26.78 19.80
N GLY A 271 33.61 -25.51 19.53
CA GLY A 271 32.64 -24.72 20.26
C GLY A 271 33.19 -23.97 21.48
N ASN A 272 34.52 -23.95 21.68
CA ASN A 272 35.12 -23.17 22.76
C ASN A 272 35.14 -21.67 22.38
N SER A 273 34.78 -20.81 23.33
CA SER A 273 34.82 -19.35 23.14
C SER A 273 36.23 -18.83 22.88
N ILE A 274 36.35 -17.94 21.91
CA ILE A 274 37.55 -17.16 21.60
C ILE A 274 37.24 -15.69 21.83
N GLY A 275 37.87 -15.07 22.81
CA GLY A 275 37.64 -13.65 23.15
C GLY A 275 38.45 -12.67 22.31
N ASN A 276 38.02 -11.40 22.34
CA ASN A 276 38.72 -10.24 21.77
C ASN A 276 38.99 -10.32 20.26
N ILE A 277 38.07 -10.89 19.49
CA ILE A 277 38.22 -11.00 18.03
C ILE A 277 37.71 -9.74 17.37
N ASP A 278 38.51 -9.16 16.47
CA ASP A 278 38.19 -7.93 15.77
C ASP A 278 37.33 -8.19 14.53
N PHE A 279 36.23 -7.46 14.39
CA PHE A 279 35.29 -7.59 13.27
C PHE A 279 34.59 -6.26 12.93
N SER A 280 34.04 -6.18 11.73
CA SER A 280 32.98 -5.24 11.39
C SER A 280 31.67 -5.99 11.14
N LEU A 281 30.55 -5.34 11.37
CA LEU A 281 29.22 -5.88 11.16
C LEU A 281 28.34 -4.81 10.53
N GLU A 282 27.78 -5.11 9.37
CA GLU A 282 26.81 -4.25 8.67
C GLU A 282 25.58 -5.05 8.28
N GLY A 283 24.39 -4.44 8.28
CA GLY A 283 23.17 -5.16 7.90
C GLY A 283 21.86 -4.53 8.36
N GLY A 284 20.82 -5.36 8.35
CA GLY A 284 19.47 -4.95 8.71
C GLY A 284 18.71 -4.35 7.53
N ARG A 285 17.91 -3.31 7.77
CA ARG A 285 17.07 -2.69 6.73
C ARG A 285 17.96 -2.01 5.70
N ILE A 286 17.68 -2.28 4.43
CA ILE A 286 18.26 -1.51 3.32
C ILE A 286 17.58 -0.15 3.30
N LEU A 287 18.35 0.92 3.47
CA LEU A 287 17.91 2.30 3.45
C LEU A 287 17.95 2.89 2.03
N GLY A 288 18.84 2.41 1.16
CA GLY A 288 18.98 2.91 -0.21
C GLY A 288 19.68 1.97 -1.19
N ASN A 289 19.57 2.29 -2.49
CA ASN A 289 19.91 1.38 -3.60
C ASN A 289 21.18 1.77 -4.41
N THR A 290 21.83 2.90 -4.11
CA THR A 290 23.14 3.26 -4.69
C THR A 290 24.26 2.45 -4.05
N GLY A 291 24.26 1.14 -4.30
CA GLY A 291 24.85 0.14 -3.39
C GLY A 291 23.96 -0.03 -2.15
N PRO A 292 23.82 -1.24 -1.58
CA PRO A 292 22.97 -1.41 -0.41
C PRO A 292 23.52 -0.58 0.75
N VAL A 293 22.79 0.46 1.15
CA VAL A 293 23.08 1.22 2.36
C VAL A 293 22.27 0.60 3.49
N TYR A 294 22.94 0.07 4.50
CA TYR A 294 22.29 -0.63 5.61
C TYR A 294 21.98 0.30 6.79
N SER A 295 20.94 -0.03 7.55
CA SER A 295 20.56 0.72 8.75
C SER A 295 21.52 0.51 9.92
N TYR A 296 22.18 -0.65 9.97
CA TYR A 296 23.16 -0.97 10.99
C TYR A 296 24.56 -1.02 10.41
N VAL A 297 25.48 -0.27 11.03
CA VAL A 297 26.91 -0.30 10.69
C VAL A 297 27.73 -0.22 11.98
N LYS A 298 28.56 -1.23 12.22
CA LYS A 298 29.52 -1.29 13.32
C LYS A 298 30.89 -1.63 12.75
N THR A 299 31.82 -0.68 12.76
CA THR A 299 33.16 -0.86 12.20
C THR A 299 34.21 -0.99 13.28
N ASN A 300 35.28 -1.77 12.99
CA ASN A 300 36.46 -1.90 13.85
C ASN A 300 36.12 -2.22 15.32
N HIS A 301 35.20 -3.16 15.52
CA HIS A 301 34.79 -3.59 16.84
C HIS A 301 35.51 -4.87 17.25
N SER A 302 35.41 -5.25 18.52
CA SER A 302 35.96 -6.50 19.03
C SER A 302 34.91 -7.22 19.87
N SER A 303 34.87 -8.54 19.82
CA SER A 303 34.10 -9.33 20.79
C SER A 303 34.68 -9.15 22.19
N ASP A 304 33.89 -9.44 23.22
CA ASP A 304 34.38 -9.36 24.60
C ASP A 304 35.38 -10.48 24.94
N ALA A 305 35.86 -10.51 26.18
CA ALA A 305 36.81 -11.52 26.64
C ALA A 305 36.23 -12.95 26.64
N ALA A 306 34.90 -13.11 26.62
CA ALA A 306 34.20 -14.39 26.50
C ALA A 306 33.82 -14.71 25.03
N GLY A 307 34.25 -13.88 24.08
CA GLY A 307 33.94 -14.03 22.67
C GLY A 307 32.52 -13.60 22.31
N SER A 308 31.83 -12.85 23.15
CA SER A 308 30.44 -12.45 22.89
C SER A 308 30.33 -11.04 22.33
N PHE A 309 29.34 -10.85 21.47
CA PHE A 309 28.83 -9.55 21.06
C PHE A 309 27.31 -9.62 20.96
N ILE A 310 26.61 -8.62 21.47
CA ILE A 310 25.15 -8.58 21.49
C ILE A 310 24.66 -7.21 20.99
N PHE A 311 23.60 -7.22 20.21
CA PHE A 311 22.74 -6.05 20.02
C PHE A 311 21.28 -6.41 20.25
N SER A 312 20.49 -5.41 20.62
CA SER A 312 19.04 -5.49 20.77
C SER A 312 18.38 -4.30 20.09
N ASP A 313 17.09 -4.44 19.79
CA ASP A 313 16.25 -3.37 19.22
C ASP A 313 16.75 -2.84 17.86
N GLU A 314 17.43 -3.68 17.09
CA GLU A 314 17.97 -3.32 15.78
C GLU A 314 17.09 -3.83 14.63
N SER A 315 17.38 -3.41 13.41
CA SER A 315 16.60 -3.84 12.26
C SER A 315 16.80 -5.33 11.96
N PHE A 316 15.71 -6.03 11.66
CA PHE A 316 15.80 -7.34 11.02
C PHE A 316 16.45 -7.24 9.62
N GLY A 317 16.96 -8.36 9.12
CA GLY A 317 17.52 -8.46 7.77
C GLY A 317 18.78 -9.33 7.68
N GLU A 318 19.43 -9.26 6.54
CA GLU A 318 20.75 -9.85 6.33
C GLU A 318 21.83 -9.00 7.00
N TYR A 319 22.81 -9.66 7.59
CA TYR A 319 23.98 -9.05 8.21
C TYR A 319 25.24 -9.70 7.68
N THR A 320 26.23 -8.87 7.34
CA THR A 320 27.55 -9.28 6.87
C THR A 320 28.56 -9.12 8.01
N PHE A 321 29.14 -10.23 8.44
CA PHE A 321 30.27 -10.28 9.35
C PHE A 321 31.58 -10.19 8.57
N GLU A 322 32.36 -9.16 8.84
CA GLU A 322 33.69 -8.95 8.26
C GLU A 322 34.75 -9.27 9.31
N TYR A 323 35.51 -10.34 9.10
CA TYR A 323 36.68 -10.66 9.92
C TYR A 323 37.84 -9.75 9.56
N LEU A 324 38.34 -8.97 10.54
CA LEU A 324 39.35 -7.95 10.27
C LEU A 324 40.76 -8.52 10.26
N THR A 325 41.66 -7.87 9.53
CA THR A 325 43.10 -8.14 9.63
C THR A 325 43.65 -7.32 10.80
N SER A 326 44.02 -8.00 11.89
CA SER A 326 44.53 -7.35 13.11
C SER A 326 45.39 -8.30 13.95
N THR A 327 46.14 -7.74 14.91
CA THR A 327 46.96 -8.52 15.84
C THR A 327 46.16 -9.47 16.72
N ASN A 328 44.91 -9.13 17.04
CA ASN A 328 44.04 -10.01 17.83
C ASN A 328 43.60 -11.25 17.02
N ASN A 329 43.54 -11.08 15.70
CA ASN A 329 43.05 -12.07 14.75
C ASN A 329 44.18 -12.91 14.12
N ASP A 330 45.44 -12.53 14.30
CA ASP A 330 46.60 -13.17 13.67
C ASP A 330 46.71 -14.67 13.97
N GLY A 331 46.31 -15.09 15.17
CA GLY A 331 46.33 -16.49 15.62
C GLY A 331 45.24 -17.38 15.02
N TYR A 332 44.27 -16.80 14.32
CA TYR A 332 43.11 -17.55 13.82
C TYR A 332 42.85 -17.30 12.33
N LYS A 333 42.14 -18.24 11.72
CA LYS A 333 41.57 -18.13 10.39
C LYS A 333 40.04 -18.12 10.50
N PHE A 334 39.38 -17.16 9.87
CA PHE A 334 37.92 -17.20 9.75
C PHE A 334 37.49 -18.34 8.82
N TRP A 335 36.56 -19.18 9.28
CA TRP A 335 35.93 -20.21 8.47
C TRP A 335 34.59 -19.70 7.92
N LYS A 336 33.61 -19.48 8.81
CA LYS A 336 32.25 -19.08 8.46
C LYS A 336 31.49 -18.54 9.67
N VAL A 337 30.38 -17.87 9.40
CA VAL A 337 29.29 -17.71 10.37
C VAL A 337 28.35 -18.91 10.31
N GLU A 338 27.75 -19.27 11.44
CA GLU A 338 26.76 -20.34 11.54
C GLU A 338 25.59 -19.88 12.42
N PRO A 339 24.33 -19.90 11.93
CA PRO A 339 23.94 -20.27 10.57
C PRO A 339 24.38 -19.23 9.52
N SER A 340 24.83 -19.68 8.35
CA SER A 340 25.12 -18.81 7.20
C SER A 340 23.94 -18.71 6.23
N PHE A 341 23.82 -17.57 5.55
CA PHE A 341 22.80 -17.30 4.55
C PHE A 341 23.23 -17.79 3.17
N GLY A 342 22.57 -18.85 2.68
CA GLY A 342 22.91 -19.47 1.40
C GLY A 342 24.39 -19.86 1.33
N LEU A 343 25.02 -19.70 0.16
CA LEU A 343 26.46 -19.97 -0.06
C LEU A 343 27.36 -18.76 0.27
N LYS A 344 27.01 -17.95 1.27
CA LYS A 344 27.83 -16.81 1.73
C LYS A 344 28.31 -17.05 3.15
N SER A 345 29.58 -17.43 3.33
CA SER A 345 30.16 -17.79 4.63
C SER A 345 30.26 -16.63 5.63
N THR A 346 30.04 -15.40 5.19
CA THR A 346 30.10 -14.18 6.01
C THR A 346 28.73 -13.58 6.31
N ILE A 347 27.65 -14.07 5.71
CA ILE A 347 26.31 -13.47 5.85
C ILE A 347 25.43 -14.38 6.68
N PHE A 348 24.63 -13.80 7.56
CA PHE A 348 23.56 -14.48 8.31
C PHE A 348 22.29 -13.62 8.30
N THR A 349 21.17 -14.18 8.76
CA THR A 349 19.88 -13.47 8.83
C THR A 349 19.46 -13.28 10.28
N ALA A 350 19.21 -12.03 10.67
CA ALA A 350 18.53 -11.70 11.92
C ALA A 350 17.03 -11.57 11.67
N ASN A 351 16.24 -12.46 12.26
CA ASN A 351 14.79 -12.51 12.03
C ASN A 351 14.03 -11.53 12.95
N PRO A 352 12.88 -10.99 12.52
CA PRO A 352 12.05 -10.10 13.34
C PRO A 352 11.62 -10.76 14.66
N GLY A 353 11.71 -10.02 15.77
CA GLY A 353 11.13 -10.41 17.05
C GLY A 353 11.79 -11.60 17.76
N VAL A 354 12.95 -12.06 17.28
CA VAL A 354 13.71 -13.15 17.89
C VAL A 354 15.14 -12.73 18.20
N VAL A 355 15.73 -13.38 19.19
CA VAL A 355 17.18 -13.34 19.41
C VAL A 355 17.81 -14.37 18.48
N THR A 356 18.64 -13.90 17.55
CA THR A 356 19.35 -14.77 16.62
C THR A 356 20.69 -15.14 17.25
N ASP A 357 20.93 -16.44 17.48
CA ASP A 357 22.24 -16.95 17.89
C ASP A 357 23.11 -17.20 16.66
N VAL A 358 24.30 -16.61 16.63
CA VAL A 358 25.26 -16.76 15.52
C VAL A 358 26.65 -17.06 16.08
N ASN A 359 27.29 -18.08 15.53
CA ASN A 359 28.69 -18.40 15.82
C ASN A 359 29.56 -17.95 14.65
N ALA A 360 30.54 -17.08 14.89
CA ALA A 360 31.67 -16.87 13.99
C ALA A 360 32.75 -17.92 14.32
N ILE A 361 32.94 -18.88 13.43
CA ILE A 361 33.84 -20.02 13.63
C ILE A 361 35.25 -19.65 13.14
N LEU A 362 36.21 -19.78 14.05
CA LEU A 362 37.59 -19.38 13.86
C LEU A 362 38.52 -20.56 14.09
N VAL A 363 39.31 -20.91 13.08
CA VAL A 363 40.23 -22.04 13.13
C VAL A 363 41.57 -21.58 13.72
N PRO A 364 42.04 -22.17 14.84
CA PRO A 364 43.35 -21.85 15.41
C PRO A 364 44.49 -22.24 14.45
N LYS A 365 45.49 -21.38 14.31
CA LYS A 365 46.64 -21.60 13.40
C LYS A 365 47.80 -22.35 14.05
N ASP A 366 47.88 -22.37 15.37
CA ASP A 366 49.02 -22.87 16.15
C ASP A 366 48.83 -24.31 16.67
N THR A 367 47.69 -24.93 16.41
CA THR A 367 47.39 -26.32 16.78
C THR A 367 47.46 -27.25 15.56
N PRO A 368 47.92 -28.50 15.70
CA PRO A 368 47.83 -29.50 14.64
C PRO A 368 46.37 -29.71 14.20
N ALA A 369 46.07 -29.38 12.95
CA ALA A 369 44.73 -29.48 12.39
C ALA A 369 44.79 -29.63 10.87
N LEU A 370 43.79 -30.30 10.29
CA LEU A 370 43.56 -30.34 8.85
C LEU A 370 42.30 -29.54 8.54
N PHE A 371 42.44 -28.53 7.69
CA PHE A 371 41.31 -27.79 7.14
C PHE A 371 41.29 -27.99 5.63
N LEU A 372 40.43 -28.90 5.20
CA LEU A 372 40.37 -29.37 3.82
C LEU A 372 39.19 -28.74 3.10
N ARG A 373 39.37 -28.45 1.82
CA ARG A 373 38.27 -28.06 0.93
C ARG A 373 38.20 -29.01 -0.26
N VAL A 374 37.10 -29.71 -0.41
CA VAL A 374 36.86 -30.61 -1.54
C VAL A 374 36.23 -29.82 -2.67
N VAL A 375 36.83 -29.92 -3.86
CA VAL A 375 36.42 -29.17 -5.03
C VAL A 375 36.41 -30.06 -6.27
N ASP A 376 35.55 -29.71 -7.22
CA ASP A 376 35.43 -30.39 -8.49
C ASP A 376 36.66 -30.15 -9.38
N TYR A 377 37.22 -31.23 -9.95
CA TYR A 377 38.15 -31.16 -11.05
C TYR A 377 37.41 -30.77 -12.33
N THR A 378 37.45 -29.49 -12.64
CA THR A 378 37.09 -29.02 -13.98
C THR A 378 38.33 -28.44 -14.64
N ASP A 379 38.53 -28.75 -15.92
CA ASP A 379 39.55 -28.16 -16.78
C ASP A 379 39.14 -26.71 -17.13
N ILE A 380 38.93 -25.90 -16.09
CA ILE A 380 38.50 -24.51 -16.16
C ILE A 380 39.73 -23.60 -16.21
N PRO A 381 39.62 -22.44 -16.88
CA PRO A 381 40.67 -21.43 -16.87
C PRO A 381 41.09 -21.11 -15.42
N ALA A 382 42.39 -20.91 -15.18
CA ALA A 382 42.95 -20.56 -13.86
C ALA A 382 42.34 -19.31 -13.19
N THR A 383 41.49 -18.58 -13.91
CA THR A 383 40.73 -17.42 -13.45
C THR A 383 39.40 -17.76 -12.77
N MET A 384 38.95 -19.01 -12.83
CA MET A 384 37.71 -19.45 -12.16
C MET A 384 38.06 -20.33 -10.95
N PRO A 385 37.57 -20.00 -9.74
CA PRO A 385 37.76 -20.87 -8.59
C PRO A 385 37.02 -22.20 -8.82
N PRO A 386 37.60 -23.35 -8.42
CA PRO A 386 36.95 -24.63 -8.57
C PRO A 386 35.69 -24.71 -7.70
N THR A 387 34.65 -25.37 -8.21
CA THR A 387 33.35 -25.46 -7.54
C THR A 387 33.48 -26.32 -6.27
N PRO A 388 33.07 -25.83 -5.10
CA PRO A 388 33.09 -26.63 -3.88
C PRO A 388 32.08 -27.78 -3.94
N ILE A 389 32.44 -28.93 -3.38
CA ILE A 389 31.58 -30.11 -3.32
C ILE A 389 31.09 -30.28 -1.88
N SER A 390 29.80 -30.05 -1.64
CA SER A 390 29.16 -30.34 -0.36
C SER A 390 28.94 -31.84 -0.19
N ASP A 391 28.80 -32.28 1.07
CA ASP A 391 28.44 -33.65 1.43
C ASP A 391 29.45 -34.72 0.94
N ALA A 392 30.68 -34.31 0.61
CA ALA A 392 31.79 -35.22 0.35
C ALA A 392 32.24 -35.85 1.66
N THR A 393 32.37 -37.17 1.68
CA THR A 393 32.90 -37.93 2.80
C THR A 393 34.42 -37.89 2.77
N VAL A 394 35.03 -37.44 3.86
CA VAL A 394 36.48 -37.35 4.04
C VAL A 394 36.87 -38.20 5.24
N THR A 395 37.67 -39.22 5.01
CA THR A 395 38.30 -40.05 6.04
C THR A 395 39.75 -39.64 6.19
N VAL A 396 40.19 -39.42 7.43
CA VAL A 396 41.57 -39.11 7.80
C VAL A 396 42.06 -40.19 8.75
N GLU A 397 43.18 -40.84 8.41
CA GLU A 397 43.72 -41.96 9.18
C GLU A 397 45.23 -41.86 9.39
N ASN A 398 45.69 -42.42 10.51
CA ASN A 398 47.09 -42.67 10.82
C ASN A 398 47.21 -43.94 11.67
N GLU A 399 47.71 -45.01 11.06
CA GLU A 399 47.86 -46.31 11.72
C GLU A 399 48.77 -46.26 12.95
N SER A 400 49.87 -45.49 12.89
CA SER A 400 50.85 -45.39 13.98
C SER A 400 50.27 -44.72 15.23
N LEU A 401 49.32 -43.82 15.04
CA LEU A 401 48.60 -43.13 16.11
C LEU A 401 47.28 -43.82 16.47
N SER A 402 46.88 -44.88 15.74
CA SER A 402 45.54 -45.47 15.83
C SER A 402 44.43 -44.41 15.71
N TYR A 403 44.64 -43.44 14.82
CA TYR A 403 43.71 -42.37 14.53
C TYR A 403 42.92 -42.70 13.27
N GLU A 404 41.60 -42.59 13.33
CA GLU A 404 40.71 -42.66 12.18
C GLU A 404 39.49 -41.77 12.47
N GLN A 405 39.20 -40.83 11.57
CA GLN A 405 37.99 -40.01 11.67
C GLN A 405 37.41 -39.78 10.29
N THR A 406 36.10 -39.97 10.17
CA THR A 406 35.33 -39.67 8.97
C THR A 406 34.36 -38.52 9.22
N LEU A 407 34.42 -37.49 8.39
CA LEU A 407 33.54 -36.33 8.43
C LEU A 407 33.01 -36.01 7.03
N ILE A 408 32.00 -35.15 6.98
CA ILE A 408 31.43 -34.64 5.73
C ILE A 408 31.77 -33.17 5.53
N THR A 409 31.98 -32.77 4.27
CA THR A 409 32.15 -31.36 3.92
C THR A 409 30.85 -30.58 4.08
N ASP A 410 30.96 -29.33 4.49
CA ASP A 410 29.83 -28.40 4.55
C ASP A 410 29.44 -27.88 3.15
N GLN A 411 28.45 -26.98 3.10
CA GLN A 411 27.99 -26.36 1.86
C GLN A 411 29.06 -25.54 1.11
N PHE A 412 30.20 -25.23 1.75
CA PHE A 412 31.35 -24.56 1.15
C PHE A 412 32.42 -25.56 0.69
N GLY A 413 32.12 -26.86 0.76
CA GLY A 413 33.05 -27.94 0.49
C GLY A 413 34.13 -28.09 1.56
N GLN A 414 33.98 -27.47 2.73
CA GLN A 414 35.02 -27.41 3.76
C GLN A 414 34.78 -28.40 4.89
N VAL A 415 35.87 -28.95 5.43
CA VAL A 415 35.86 -29.84 6.59
C VAL A 415 37.07 -29.59 7.48
N TYR A 416 36.89 -29.70 8.79
CA TYR A 416 37.92 -29.47 9.80
C TYR A 416 38.15 -30.73 10.65
N PHE A 417 39.42 -31.09 10.85
CA PHE A 417 39.87 -32.14 11.77
C PHE A 417 40.89 -31.56 12.76
N PRO A 418 40.87 -31.96 14.05
CA PRO A 418 40.00 -32.99 14.64
C PRO A 418 38.63 -32.41 15.02
N ARG A 419 37.60 -33.27 15.06
CA ARG A 419 36.27 -32.90 15.63
C ARG A 419 36.03 -33.41 17.05
N ASP A 420 37.05 -34.00 17.67
CA ASP A 420 37.03 -34.47 19.06
C ASP A 420 38.34 -34.07 19.76
N ILE A 421 38.23 -33.61 21.00
CA ILE A 421 39.36 -33.20 21.85
C ILE A 421 40.13 -34.40 22.42
N VAL A 422 39.53 -35.59 22.42
CA VAL A 422 40.13 -36.81 23.00
C VAL A 422 41.19 -37.42 22.08
N ALA A 423 41.09 -37.17 20.77
CA ALA A 423 42.06 -37.63 19.78
C ALA A 423 42.55 -36.43 18.93
N PRO A 424 43.36 -35.53 19.50
CA PRO A 424 43.87 -34.41 18.74
C PRO A 424 44.83 -34.89 17.65
N LEU A 425 44.85 -34.18 16.52
CA LEU A 425 45.88 -34.39 15.51
C LEU A 425 47.27 -34.08 16.10
N GLN A 426 48.28 -34.65 15.46
CA GLN A 426 49.69 -34.40 15.73
C GLN A 426 50.39 -33.96 14.43
N ASN A 427 51.53 -33.28 14.56
CA ASN A 427 52.31 -32.83 13.39
C ASN A 427 53.06 -34.00 12.72
N VAL A 428 52.32 -34.86 12.03
CA VAL A 428 52.79 -36.06 11.33
C VAL A 428 52.02 -36.22 10.01
N GLN A 429 52.40 -37.21 9.19
CA GLN A 429 51.65 -37.56 7.99
C GLN A 429 50.35 -38.31 8.32
N TYR A 430 49.26 -37.99 7.63
CA TYR A 430 48.00 -38.73 7.64
C TYR A 430 47.67 -39.13 6.21
N HIS A 431 47.07 -40.31 6.06
CA HIS A 431 46.43 -40.72 4.83
C HIS A 431 45.00 -40.19 4.81
N ILE A 432 44.55 -39.70 3.66
CA ILE A 432 43.18 -39.24 3.48
C ILE A 432 42.50 -39.95 2.32
N THR A 433 41.21 -40.23 2.49
CA THR A 433 40.33 -40.77 1.45
C THR A 433 39.12 -39.86 1.31
N VAL A 434 38.85 -39.40 0.09
CA VAL A 434 37.72 -38.51 -0.24
C VAL A 434 36.79 -39.21 -1.22
N GLN A 435 35.50 -39.22 -0.89
CA GLN A 435 34.43 -39.83 -1.67
C GLN A 435 33.25 -38.88 -1.79
N ALA A 436 32.70 -38.70 -2.99
CA ALA A 436 31.48 -37.95 -3.23
C ALA A 436 30.62 -38.64 -4.31
N ALA A 437 29.30 -38.47 -4.24
CA ALA A 437 28.40 -39.08 -5.21
C ALA A 437 28.64 -38.51 -6.61
N GLY A 438 28.89 -39.38 -7.60
CA GLY A 438 29.19 -38.97 -8.98
C GLY A 438 30.66 -38.63 -9.25
N TYR A 439 31.55 -38.84 -8.27
CA TYR A 439 32.99 -38.57 -8.39
C TYR A 439 33.84 -39.83 -8.14
N GLU A 440 35.02 -39.87 -8.74
CA GLU A 440 36.07 -40.84 -8.44
C GLU A 440 36.53 -40.70 -6.99
N THR A 441 36.90 -41.82 -6.37
CA THR A 441 37.54 -41.80 -5.05
C THR A 441 38.95 -41.22 -5.18
N LYS A 442 39.30 -40.30 -4.29
CA LYS A 442 40.63 -39.70 -4.22
C LYS A 442 41.32 -40.09 -2.94
N GLU A 443 42.55 -40.55 -3.06
CA GLU A 443 43.46 -40.79 -1.95
C GLU A 443 44.65 -39.83 -2.02
N ASP A 444 45.15 -39.42 -0.85
CA ASP A 444 46.30 -38.52 -0.74
C ASP A 444 46.99 -38.67 0.63
N ASP A 445 48.25 -38.28 0.70
CA ASP A 445 49.02 -38.22 1.95
C ASP A 445 49.29 -36.75 2.30
N ILE A 446 48.98 -36.35 3.54
CA ILE A 446 49.15 -34.96 3.99
C ILE A 446 49.99 -34.93 5.26
N ILE A 447 51.08 -34.18 5.22
CA ILE A 447 51.88 -33.86 6.41
C ILE A 447 51.22 -32.69 7.14
N VAL A 448 50.75 -32.96 8.37
CA VAL A 448 50.20 -31.93 9.25
C VAL A 448 51.36 -31.16 9.90
N SER A 449 51.29 -29.83 9.81
CA SER A 449 52.20 -28.89 10.47
C SER A 449 51.39 -27.70 11.00
N ASN A 450 50.89 -27.83 12.24
CA ASN A 450 49.85 -26.99 12.81
C ASN A 450 48.62 -26.94 11.89
N LEU A 451 48.01 -25.77 11.68
CA LEU A 451 46.92 -25.65 10.72
C LEU A 451 47.43 -25.90 9.30
N THR A 452 47.03 -27.03 8.73
CA THR A 452 47.38 -27.43 7.38
C THR A 452 46.15 -27.33 6.49
N GLU A 453 46.22 -26.43 5.51
CA GLU A 453 45.14 -26.15 4.58
C GLU A 453 45.42 -26.80 3.23
N LYS A 454 44.45 -27.50 2.66
CA LYS A 454 44.61 -28.12 1.34
C LYS A 454 43.29 -28.22 0.58
N ASP A 455 43.33 -27.83 -0.69
CA ASP A 455 42.27 -28.14 -1.64
C ASP A 455 42.48 -29.58 -2.14
N ILE A 456 41.44 -30.40 -2.02
CA ILE A 456 41.40 -31.77 -2.56
C ILE A 456 40.50 -31.76 -3.78
N THR A 457 41.13 -31.89 -4.95
CA THR A 457 40.42 -31.91 -6.22
C THR A 457 40.09 -33.35 -6.61
N ILE A 458 38.81 -33.62 -6.92
CA ILE A 458 38.31 -34.94 -7.29
C ILE A 458 37.62 -34.90 -8.66
N ASN A 459 37.79 -35.96 -9.46
CA ASN A 459 37.26 -36.03 -10.83
C ASN A 459 35.83 -36.56 -10.85
N PRO A 460 34.96 -36.07 -11.74
CA PRO A 460 33.67 -36.71 -11.99
C PRO A 460 33.86 -38.10 -12.66
N LEU A 461 32.91 -39.02 -12.41
CA LEU A 461 32.88 -40.39 -12.98
C LEU A 461 32.58 -40.45 -14.48
#